data_AF-A0A524FLZ8-F1
#
_entry.id   AF-A0A524FLZ8-F1
#
_cell.length_a   1.000
_cell.length_b   1.000
_cell.length_c   1.000
_cell.angle_alpha   90.00
_cell.angle_beta   90.00
_cell.angle_gamma   90.00
#
_symmetry.space_group_name_H-M   'P 1'
#
loop_
_entity.id
_entity.type
_entity.pdbx_description
1 polymer ?
#
loop_
_entity_poly.entity_id
_entity_poly.type
_entity_poly.pdbx_seq_one_letter_code
_entity_poly.pdbx_strand_id
1 'polypeptide(L)'
;MEKTIEGIIISSQLGEFGHNHIIYGYIGLETPSGQKIVVKVDSYTLYETLEIGSHVFVETDTLGTTDIIVARRIDINMEPLVTLRSKAEAST
;
A
#
# COMPACT_ATOMS: atom_id res chain seq x y z
N MET A 1 -12.99 -0.59 -4.32
CA MET A 1 -12.87 -1.73 -3.38
C MET A 1 -11.45 -1.65 -2.87
N GLU A 2 -11.28 -1.26 -1.61
CA GLU A 2 -9.96 -1.10 -1.00
C GLU A 2 -9.28 -2.47 -0.89
N LYS A 3 -8.03 -2.57 -1.36
CA LYS A 3 -7.23 -3.78 -1.26
C LYS A 3 -5.97 -3.48 -0.46
N THR A 4 -5.73 -4.25 0.59
CA THR A 4 -4.47 -4.20 1.34
C THR A 4 -3.43 -5.08 0.67
N ILE A 5 -2.24 -4.54 0.44
CA ILE A 5 -1.08 -5.25 -0.10
C ILE A 5 0.00 -5.26 0.96
N GLU A 6 0.45 -6.43 1.36
CA GLU A 6 1.65 -6.61 2.20
C GLU A 6 2.88 -6.78 1.31
N GLY A 7 3.98 -6.14 1.67
CA GLY A 7 5.24 -6.32 0.97
C GLY A 7 6.40 -5.48 1.49
N ILE A 8 7.55 -5.63 0.84
CA ILE A 8 8.76 -4.85 1.13
C ILE A 8 8.92 -3.78 0.06
N ILE A 9 9.20 -2.54 0.47
CA ILE A 9 9.54 -1.46 -0.47
C ILE A 9 10.90 -1.78 -1.09
N ILE A 10 10.95 -2.04 -2.39
CA ILE A 10 12.19 -2.41 -3.12
C ILE A 10 12.73 -1.28 -4.00
N SER A 11 11.92 -0.26 -4.28
CA SER A 11 12.34 0.91 -5.05
C SER A 11 11.47 2.12 -4.70
N SER A 12 12.04 3.31 -4.76
CA SER A 12 11.30 4.56 -4.63
C SER A 12 11.73 5.54 -5.73
N GLN A 13 10.75 6.17 -6.36
CA GLN A 13 10.92 7.28 -7.28
C GLN A 13 10.00 8.40 -6.82
N LEU A 14 10.48 9.15 -5.83
CA LEU A 14 9.73 10.20 -5.16
C LEU A 14 10.32 11.56 -5.52
N GLY A 15 9.44 12.54 -5.71
CA GLY A 15 9.76 13.94 -5.83
C GLY A 15 9.07 14.72 -4.72
N GLU A 16 9.54 15.95 -4.53
CA GLU A 16 8.96 16.90 -3.60
C GLU A 16 8.42 18.11 -4.36
N PHE A 17 7.19 18.52 -4.07
CA PHE A 17 6.52 19.60 -4.79
C PHE A 17 6.18 20.77 -3.86
N GLY A 18 6.63 21.96 -4.26
CA GLY A 18 6.33 23.21 -3.57
C GLY A 18 7.04 23.36 -2.23
N HIS A 19 6.68 24.40 -1.49
CA HIS A 19 7.28 24.73 -0.19
C HIS A 19 6.69 23.94 0.98
N ASN A 20 5.67 23.11 0.73
CA ASN A 20 4.93 22.37 1.77
C ASN A 20 5.41 20.91 1.90
N HIS A 21 6.59 20.57 1.37
CA HIS A 21 7.17 19.23 1.44
C HIS A 21 6.21 18.10 1.00
N ILE A 22 5.41 18.35 -0.04
CA ILE A 22 4.46 17.35 -0.55
C ILE A 22 5.25 16.30 -1.32
N ILE A 23 5.27 15.07 -0.80
CA ILE A 23 5.88 13.92 -1.46
C ILE A 23 4.91 13.37 -2.52
N TYR A 24 5.43 13.10 -3.71
CA TYR A 24 4.69 12.46 -4.80
C TYR A 24 5.59 11.50 -5.56
N GLY A 25 5.01 10.51 -6.23
CA GLY A 25 5.74 9.63 -7.13
C GLY A 25 5.28 8.18 -7.03
N TYR A 26 6.23 7.27 -7.06
CA TYR A 26 5.94 5.83 -7.06
C TYR A 26 6.87 5.09 -6.12
N ILE A 27 6.33 4.05 -5.49
CA ILE A 27 7.11 3.02 -4.81
C ILE A 27 6.88 1.68 -5.50
N GLY A 28 7.91 0.84 -5.49
CA GLY A 28 7.81 -0.56 -5.90
C GLY A 28 7.76 -1.44 -4.66
N LEU A 29 6.80 -2.36 -4.62
CA LEU A 29 6.60 -3.34 -3.56
C LEU A 29 6.91 -4.74 -4.10
N GLU A 30 7.61 -5.54 -3.31
CA GLU A 30 7.70 -6.98 -3.51
C GLU A 30 6.86 -7.69 -2.45
N THR A 31 5.83 -8.41 -2.89
CA THR A 31 4.94 -9.17 -2.01
C THR A 31 5.64 -10.44 -1.51
N PRO A 32 5.14 -11.09 -0.44
CA PRO A 32 5.67 -12.38 0.01
C PRO A 32 5.63 -13.49 -1.06
N SER A 33 4.75 -13.36 -2.05
CA SER A 33 4.66 -14.27 -3.20
C SER A 33 5.71 -14.02 -4.29
N GLY A 34 6.56 -13.00 -4.14
CA GLY A 34 7.55 -12.57 -5.14
C GLY A 34 6.98 -11.70 -6.26
N GLN A 35 5.68 -11.37 -6.23
CA GLN A 35 5.09 -10.42 -7.18
C GLN A 35 5.59 -9.00 -6.90
N LYS A 36 5.94 -8.29 -7.97
CA LYS A 36 6.38 -6.89 -7.92
C LYS A 36 5.27 -5.97 -8.41
N ILE A 37 4.90 -5.00 -7.57
CA ILE A 37 3.77 -4.11 -7.79
C ILE A 37 4.25 -2.68 -7.68
N VAL A 38 3.84 -1.81 -8.59
CA VAL A 38 4.12 -0.38 -8.52
C VAL A 38 2.90 0.32 -7.96
N VAL A 39 3.11 1.15 -6.94
CA VAL A 39 2.05 1.90 -6.27
C VAL A 39 2.38 3.38 -6.29
N LYS A 40 1.40 4.18 -6.70
CA LYS A 40 1.50 5.63 -6.71
C LYS A 40 1.37 6.18 -5.28
N VAL A 41 2.26 7.11 -4.94
CA VAL A 41 2.18 7.95 -3.74
C VAL A 41 1.81 9.37 -4.20
N ASP A 42 0.79 9.95 -3.59
CA ASP A 42 0.38 11.32 -3.86
C ASP A 42 0.17 12.11 -2.56
N SER A 43 -0.26 13.37 -2.70
CA SER A 43 -0.47 14.29 -1.58
C SER A 43 -1.53 13.82 -0.57
N TYR A 44 -2.35 12.84 -0.92
CA TYR A 44 -3.39 12.26 -0.07
C TYR A 44 -2.98 10.91 0.51
N THR A 45 -1.81 10.38 0.15
CA THR A 45 -1.27 9.16 0.76
C THR A 45 -0.81 9.48 2.19
N LEU A 46 -1.41 8.80 3.16
CA LEU A 46 -0.91 8.79 4.53
C LEU A 46 0.16 7.69 4.66
N TYR A 47 1.29 7.99 5.26
CA TYR A 47 2.36 6.99 5.39
C TYR A 47 3.16 7.15 6.68
N GLU A 48 3.57 6.02 7.25
CA GLU A 48 4.57 5.99 8.32
C GLU A 48 6.00 5.97 7.75
N THR A 49 6.22 5.29 6.63
CA THR A 49 7.52 5.19 5.97
C THR A 49 7.37 5.03 4.46
N LEU A 50 8.38 5.51 3.73
CA LEU A 50 8.58 5.28 2.30
C LEU A 50 9.99 4.74 2.00
N GLU A 51 10.71 4.30 3.04
CA GLU A 51 12.10 3.87 2.94
C GLU A 51 12.21 2.48 2.30
N ILE A 52 13.14 2.33 1.36
CA ILE A 52 13.48 1.05 0.74
C ILE A 52 13.99 0.08 1.82
N GLY A 53 13.52 -1.16 1.77
CA GLY A 53 13.78 -2.20 2.75
C GLY A 53 12.72 -2.29 3.85
N SER A 54 11.84 -1.30 3.98
CA SER A 54 10.74 -1.34 4.95
C SER A 54 9.69 -2.39 4.56
N HIS A 55 9.29 -3.21 5.54
CA HIS A 55 8.12 -4.06 5.42
C HIS A 55 6.87 -3.25 5.77
N VAL A 56 5.89 -3.23 4.86
CA VAL A 56 4.72 -2.35 4.96
C VAL A 56 3.44 -3.04 4.51
N PHE A 57 2.33 -2.53 5.02
CA PHE A 57 0.98 -2.82 4.57
C PHE A 57 0.42 -1.58 3.90
N VAL A 58 -0.06 -1.74 2.67
CA VAL A 58 -0.48 -0.65 1.81
C VAL A 58 -1.95 -0.81 1.47
N GLU A 59 -2.79 0.09 1.96
CA GLU A 59 -4.16 0.24 1.50
C GLU A 59 -4.14 0.90 0.12
N THR A 60 -4.65 0.18 -0.87
CA THR A 60 -4.65 0.62 -2.25
C THR A 60 -6.05 0.81 -2.81
N ASP A 61 -6.14 1.76 -3.73
CA ASP A 61 -7.31 1.98 -4.56
C ASP A 61 -6.88 2.18 -6.02
N THR A 62 -7.85 2.16 -6.93
CA THR A 62 -7.63 2.45 -8.34
C THR A 62 -7.94 3.92 -8.60
N LEU A 63 -7.04 4.63 -9.27
CA LEU A 63 -7.22 6.05 -9.55
C LEU A 63 -8.28 6.25 -10.64
N GLY A 64 -9.52 6.53 -10.24
CA GLY A 64 -10.64 6.76 -11.16
C GLY A 64 -10.91 5.52 -12.03
N THR A 65 -10.91 5.71 -13.35
CA THR A 65 -11.10 4.63 -14.33
C THR A 65 -9.79 4.20 -15.00
N THR A 66 -8.64 4.48 -14.37
CA THR A 66 -7.32 4.10 -14.90
C THR A 66 -6.87 2.75 -14.33
N ASP A 67 -5.76 2.21 -14.82
CA ASP A 67 -5.13 1.02 -14.22
C ASP A 67 -4.09 1.38 -13.13
N ILE A 68 -4.04 2.65 -12.71
CA ILE A 68 -3.04 3.12 -11.75
C ILE A 68 -3.50 2.76 -10.33
N ILE A 69 -2.69 1.98 -9.65
CA ILE A 69 -2.85 1.67 -8.22
C ILE A 69 -2.27 2.81 -7.41
N VAL A 70 -3.08 3.41 -6.52
CA VAL A 70 -2.67 4.50 -5.63
C VAL A 70 -2.74 4.05 -4.18
N ALA A 71 -1.71 4.38 -3.40
CA ALA A 71 -1.70 4.18 -1.96
C ALA A 71 -2.57 5.25 -1.29
N ARG A 72 -3.52 4.82 -0.47
CA ARG A 72 -4.25 5.69 0.45
C ARG A 72 -3.58 5.73 1.82
N ARG A 73 -3.05 4.58 2.25
CA ARG A 73 -2.35 4.45 3.52
C ARG A 73 -1.21 3.44 3.44
N ILE A 74 -0.09 3.74 4.10
CA ILE A 74 1.09 2.87 4.22
C ILE A 74 1.51 2.81 5.70
N ASP A 75 1.41 1.64 6.32
CA ASP A 75 1.81 1.45 7.73
C ASP A 75 2.81 0.30 7.86
N ILE A 76 3.64 0.33 8.91
CA ILE A 76 4.57 -0.76 9.24
C ILE A 76 3.93 -1.84 10.13
N ASN A 77 2.80 -1.53 10.77
CA ASN A 77 2.17 -2.36 11.81
C ASN A 77 0.68 -2.64 11.58
N MET A 78 0.20 -2.63 10.33
CA MET A 78 -1.20 -2.93 10.09
C MET A 78 -1.46 -4.41 10.39
N GLU A 79 -2.26 -4.72 11.41
CA GLU A 79 -2.78 -6.08 11.56
C GLU A 79 -3.55 -6.41 10.27
N PRO A 80 -3.25 -7.53 9.58
CA PRO A 80 -4.00 -7.90 8.40
C PRO A 80 -5.48 -7.98 8.81
N LEU A 81 -6.34 -7.32 8.04
CA LEU A 81 -7.78 -7.36 8.23
C LEU A 81 -8.23 -8.79 7.87
N VAL A 82 -8.08 -9.70 8.84
CA VAL A 82 -8.55 -11.09 8.73
C VAL A 82 -10.05 -10.97 8.55
N THR A 83 -10.48 -11.22 7.32
CA THR A 83 -11.89 -11.40 7.02
C THR A 83 -12.33 -12.63 7.80
N LEU A 84 -12.96 -12.43 8.96
CA LEU A 84 -13.71 -13.46 9.67
C LEU A 84 -14.88 -13.90 8.79
N ARG A 85 -14.59 -14.74 7.80
CA ARG A 85 -15.59 -15.55 7.14
C ARG A 85 -15.40 -17.00 7.58
N SER A 86 -16.48 -17.52 8.16
CA SER A 86 -16.79 -18.94 8.40
C SER A 86 -16.33 -19.52 9.76
N LYS A 87 -17.00 -19.11 10.84
CA LYS A 87 -17.37 -20.03 11.94
C LYS A 87 -18.90 -20.18 12.00
N ALA A 88 -19.46 -20.54 10.86
CA ALA A 88 -20.73 -21.24 10.69
C ALA A 88 -20.36 -22.22 9.57
N GLU A 89 -20.16 -23.51 9.77
CA GLU A 89 -21.10 -24.52 10.24
C GLU A 89 -20.29 -25.69 10.83
N ALA A 90 -20.41 -25.96 12.13
CA ALA A 90 -20.08 -27.25 12.74
C ALA A 90 -20.52 -27.21 14.21
N SER A 91 -21.82 -27.12 14.46
CA SER A 91 -22.40 -27.56 15.72
C SER A 91 -23.87 -27.89 15.51
N THR A 92 -24.08 -29.20 15.46
CA THR A 92 -25.30 -29.96 15.76
C THR A 92 -26.41 -29.98 14.73
#